data_AF-A0AAU5C5C8-F1
#
_entry.id   AF-A0AAU5C5C8-F1
#
_cell.length_a   1.000
_cell.length_b   1.000
_cell.length_c   1.000
_cell.angle_alpha   90.00
_cell.angle_beta   90.00
_cell.angle_gamma   90.00
#
_symmetry.space_group_name_H-M   'P 1'
#
loop_
_entity.id
_entity.type
_entity.pdbx_description
1 polymer ?
#
loop_
_entity_poly.entity_id
_entity_poly.type
_entity_poly.pdbx_seq_one_letter_code
_entity_poly.pdbx_strand_id
1 'polypeptide(L)'
;MAGDEHIAVDITALQAMSGELEEILRKLNEELSLLYERTERVVLGWQGEAREAFVLTLDGWSAEMADLKGRQAWLHASVTTAHANYSAAHQAVLRGWGAA
;
A
#
# COMPACT_ATOMS: atom_id res chain seq x y z
N MET A 1 13.53 -37.70 -2.49
CA MET A 1 14.38 -36.49 -2.52
C MET A 1 13.43 -35.35 -2.85
N ALA A 2 12.80 -34.76 -1.83
CA ALA A 2 11.87 -33.66 -2.03
C ALA A 2 12.70 -32.48 -2.55
N GLY A 3 12.37 -32.03 -3.77
CA GLY A 3 12.99 -30.86 -4.37
C GLY A 3 12.77 -29.70 -3.42
N ASP A 4 13.87 -29.06 -3.04
CA ASP A 4 13.90 -27.81 -2.32
C ASP A 4 13.07 -26.81 -3.14
N GLU A 5 11.79 -26.65 -2.80
CA GLU A 5 10.92 -25.60 -3.33
C GLU A 5 11.45 -24.29 -2.76
N HIS A 6 12.59 -23.84 -3.30
CA HIS A 6 13.03 -22.48 -3.13
C HIS A 6 11.95 -21.60 -3.76
N ILE A 7 11.07 -21.07 -2.93
CA ILE A 7 10.29 -19.89 -3.25
C ILE A 7 11.33 -18.79 -3.52
N ALA A 8 11.76 -18.70 -4.77
CA ALA A 8 12.57 -17.58 -5.26
C ALA A 8 11.63 -16.38 -5.30
N VAL A 9 11.44 -15.74 -4.14
CA VAL A 9 10.75 -14.46 -4.06
C VAL A 9 11.61 -13.47 -4.83
N ASP A 10 11.11 -13.02 -5.98
CA ASP A 10 11.69 -11.86 -6.65
C ASP A 10 11.36 -10.62 -5.82
N ILE A 11 12.27 -10.31 -4.88
CA ILE A 11 12.15 -9.16 -3.98
C ILE A 11 12.08 -7.85 -4.76
N THR A 12 12.70 -7.79 -5.95
CA THR A 12 12.64 -6.63 -6.84
C THR A 12 11.23 -6.48 -7.41
N ALA A 13 10.63 -7.56 -7.90
CA ALA A 13 9.24 -7.55 -8.37
C ALA A 13 8.26 -7.18 -7.25
N LEU A 14 8.47 -7.68 -6.03
CA LEU A 14 7.63 -7.36 -4.88
C LEU A 14 7.73 -5.87 -4.48
N GLN A 15 8.94 -5.28 -4.58
CA GLN A 15 9.17 -3.87 -4.32
C GLN A 15 8.52 -2.98 -5.41
N ALA A 16 8.60 -3.39 -6.67
CA ALA A 16 7.93 -2.70 -7.78
C ALA A 16 6.41 -2.73 -7.60
N MET A 17 5.82 -3.90 -7.31
CA MET A 17 4.38 -4.04 -7.05
C MET A 17 3.92 -3.23 -5.84
N SER A 18 4.73 -3.17 -4.78
CA SER A 18 4.42 -2.33 -3.61
C SER A 18 4.41 -0.84 -3.96
N GLY A 19 5.29 -0.38 -4.87
CA GLY A 19 5.31 0.99 -5.35
C GLY A 19 4.13 1.31 -6.28
N GLU A 20 3.77 0.38 -7.16
CA GLU A 20 2.58 0.52 -8.02
C GLU A 20 1.29 0.61 -7.19
N LEU A 21 1.18 -0.20 -6.13
CA LEU A 21 0.05 -0.12 -5.21
C LEU A 21 -0.02 1.24 -4.53
N GLU A 22 1.11 1.77 -4.04
CA GLU A 22 1.18 3.12 -3.45
C GLU A 22 0.67 4.20 -4.43
N GLU A 23 1.11 4.13 -5.68
CA GLU A 23 0.68 5.05 -6.73
C GLU A 23 -0.83 5.00 -6.97
N ILE A 24 -1.40 3.79 -7.05
CA ILE A 24 -2.84 3.58 -7.25
C ILE A 24 -3.62 4.18 -6.07
N LEU A 25 -3.18 3.92 -4.83
CA LEU A 25 -3.83 4.43 -3.63
C LEU A 25 -3.78 5.95 -3.55
N ARG A 26 -2.65 6.55 -3.94
CA ARG A 26 -2.50 8.00 -4.00
C ARG A 26 -3.48 8.61 -5.00
N LYS A 27 -3.51 8.10 -6.24
CA LYS A 27 -4.42 8.58 -7.29
C LYS A 27 -5.89 8.45 -6.87
N LEU A 28 -6.26 7.31 -6.28
CA LEU A 28 -7.63 7.09 -5.82
C LEU A 28 -8.04 8.08 -4.71
N ASN A 29 -7.10 8.42 -3.83
CA ASN A 29 -7.33 9.43 -2.80
C ASN A 29 -7.49 10.86 -3.37
N GLU A 30 -6.68 11.21 -4.37
CA GLU A 30 -6.73 12.51 -5.07
C GLU A 30 -8.06 12.69 -5.82
N GLU A 31 -8.46 11.69 -6.61
CA GLU A 31 -9.73 11.72 -7.36
C GLU A 31 -10.94 11.88 -6.44
N LEU A 32 -10.95 11.21 -5.28
CA LEU A 32 -12.07 11.35 -4.37
C LEU A 32 -12.06 12.67 -3.60
N SER A 33 -10.88 13.23 -3.30
CA SER A 33 -10.76 14.58 -2.74
C SER A 33 -11.32 15.62 -3.72
N LEU A 34 -11.00 15.49 -5.01
CA LEU A 34 -11.59 16.32 -6.07
C LEU A 34 -13.10 16.14 -6.18
N LEU A 35 -13.59 14.90 -6.08
CA LEU A 35 -15.02 14.61 -6.07
C LEU A 35 -15.71 15.30 -4.89
N TYR A 36 -15.11 15.24 -3.70
CA TYR A 36 -15.59 15.91 -2.49
C TYR A 36 -15.66 17.42 -2.68
N GLU A 37 -14.58 18.07 -3.11
CA GLU A 37 -14.56 19.52 -3.37
C GLU A 37 -15.65 19.96 -4.37
N ARG A 38 -15.93 19.11 -5.37
CA ARG A 38 -17.00 19.38 -6.34
C ARG A 38 -18.39 19.18 -5.76
N THR A 39 -18.57 18.15 -4.93
CA THR A 39 -19.86 17.81 -4.33
C THR A 39 -20.19 18.65 -3.11
N GLU A 40 -19.21 19.18 -2.37
CA GLU A 40 -19.38 20.06 -1.22
C GLU A 40 -20.30 21.25 -1.57
N ARG A 41 -20.06 21.90 -2.71
CA ARG A 41 -20.90 23.00 -3.21
C ARG A 41 -22.35 22.62 -3.44
N VAL A 42 -22.62 21.37 -3.80
CA VAL A 42 -23.97 20.84 -4.05
C VAL A 42 -24.61 20.37 -2.74
N VAL A 43 -23.83 19.75 -1.85
CA VAL A 43 -24.24 19.23 -0.54
C VAL A 43 -24.64 20.35 0.42
N LEU A 44 -24.05 21.55 0.30
CA LEU A 44 -24.50 22.73 1.05
C LEU A 44 -25.96 23.12 0.75
N GLY A 45 -26.50 22.71 -0.40
CA GLY A 45 -27.91 22.89 -0.76
C GLY A 45 -28.82 21.74 -0.33
N TRP A 46 -28.26 20.61 0.11
CA TRP A 46 -29.05 19.45 0.53
C TRP A 46 -29.45 19.57 2.01
N GLN A 47 -30.72 19.34 2.30
CA GLN A 47 -31.25 19.29 3.67
C GLN A 47 -31.84 17.92 3.96
N GLY A 48 -31.77 17.50 5.23
CA GLY A 48 -32.32 16.24 5.72
C GLY A 48 -31.52 15.00 5.32
N GLU A 49 -32.23 13.91 5.08
CA GLU A 49 -31.71 12.54 4.92
C GLU A 49 -30.65 12.40 3.80
N ALA A 50 -30.80 13.15 2.70
CA ALA A 50 -29.84 13.10 1.59
C ALA A 50 -28.44 13.61 1.99
N ARG A 51 -28.37 14.61 2.88
CA ARG A 51 -27.09 15.12 3.39
C ARG A 51 -26.48 14.14 4.37
N GLU A 52 -27.28 13.57 5.26
CA GLU A 52 -26.82 12.61 6.26
C GLU A 52 -26.28 11.33 5.60
N ALA A 53 -26.99 10.79 4.60
CA ALA A 53 -26.54 9.62 3.85
C ALA A 53 -25.22 9.88 3.09
N PHE A 54 -25.06 11.08 2.51
CA PHE A 54 -23.82 11.47 1.84
C PHE A 54 -22.64 11.53 2.82
N VAL A 55 -22.82 12.17 3.97
CA VAL A 55 -21.78 12.28 5.01
C VAL A 55 -21.39 10.90 5.55
N LEU A 56 -22.37 10.03 5.83
CA LEU A 56 -22.10 8.66 6.28
C LEU A 56 -21.27 7.87 5.26
N THR A 57 -21.59 8.00 3.97
CA THR A 57 -20.85 7.32 2.90
C THR A 57 -19.42 7.85 2.81
N LEU A 58 -19.23 9.16 2.97
CA LEU A 58 -17.91 9.79 2.95
C LEU A 58 -17.05 9.34 4.13
N ASP A 59 -17.62 9.28 5.34
CA ASP A 59 -16.93 8.79 6.53
C ASP A 59 -16.51 7.33 6.38
N GLY A 60 -17.41 6.48 5.85
CA GLY A 60 -17.11 5.08 5.55
C GLY A 60 -15.95 4.93 4.59
N TRP A 61 -15.97 5.68 3.48
CA TRP A 61 -14.87 5.66 2.51
C TRP A 61 -13.55 6.15 3.12
N SER A 62 -13.59 7.21 3.92
CA SER A 62 -12.41 7.75 4.60
C SER A 62 -11.76 6.71 5.52
N ALA A 63 -12.58 5.95 6.26
CA ALA A 63 -12.11 4.86 7.12
C ALA A 63 -11.48 3.70 6.33
N GLU A 64 -12.11 3.27 5.23
CA GLU A 64 -11.56 2.22 4.36
C GLU A 64 -10.23 2.62 3.71
N MET A 65 -10.10 3.88 3.30
CA MET A 65 -8.87 4.42 2.74
C MET A 65 -7.74 4.50 3.77
N ALA A 66 -8.07 4.85 5.01
CA ALA A 66 -7.10 4.86 6.10
C ALA A 66 -6.58 3.44 6.38
N ASP A 67 -7.46 2.44 6.43
CA ASP A 67 -7.07 1.03 6.59
C ASP A 67 -6.16 0.57 5.44
N LEU A 68 -6.52 0.89 4.21
CA LEU A 68 -5.77 0.49 3.02
C LEU A 68 -4.37 1.11 2.97
N LYS A 69 -4.23 2.40 3.34
CA LYS A 69 -2.92 3.05 3.53
C LYS A 69 -2.12 2.38 4.64
N GLY A 70 -2.75 2.02 5.75
CA GLY A 70 -2.10 1.30 6.85
C GLY A 70 -1.54 -0.05 6.41
N ARG A 71 -2.32 -0.82 5.63
CA ARG A 71 -1.89 -2.10 5.06
C ARG A 71 -0.75 -1.94 4.06
N GLN A 72 -0.78 -0.91 3.21
CA GLN A 72 0.29 -0.63 2.27
C GLN A 72 1.59 -0.25 2.99
N ALA A 73 1.52 0.59 4.03
CA ALA A 73 2.69 0.93 4.85
C ALA A 73 3.29 -0.32 5.54
N TRP A 74 2.44 -1.20 6.08
CA TRP A 74 2.87 -2.47 6.66
C TRP A 74 3.55 -3.38 5.63
N LEU A 75 2.97 -3.49 4.43
CA LEU A 75 3.54 -4.28 3.34
C LEU A 75 4.90 -3.71 2.93
N HIS A 76 4.99 -2.41 2.68
CA HIS A 76 6.23 -1.74 2.30
C HIS A 76 7.34 -1.98 3.32
N ALA A 77 7.06 -1.76 4.61
CA ALA A 77 8.02 -2.02 5.69
C ALA A 77 8.50 -3.48 5.72
N SER A 78 7.59 -4.43 5.48
CA SER A 78 7.91 -5.86 5.43
C SER A 78 8.81 -6.20 4.25
N VAL A 79 8.53 -5.64 3.06
CA VAL A 79 9.34 -5.82 1.85
C VAL A 79 10.73 -5.22 2.00
N THR A 80 10.84 -3.99 2.50
CA THR A 80 12.13 -3.33 2.75
C THR A 80 12.98 -4.12 3.74
N THR A 81 12.36 -4.64 4.82
CA THR A 81 13.05 -5.47 5.81
C THR A 81 13.55 -6.78 5.21
N ALA A 82 12.71 -7.46 4.42
CA ALA A 82 13.08 -8.69 3.73
C ALA A 82 14.26 -8.47 2.76
N HIS A 83 14.24 -7.37 2.00
CA HIS A 83 15.33 -6.99 1.10
C HIS A 83 16.64 -6.75 1.86
N ALA A 84 16.61 -5.98 2.96
CA ALA A 84 17.78 -5.71 3.77
C ALA A 84 18.40 -7.00 4.34
N ASN A 85 17.56 -7.90 4.86
CA ASN A 85 17.99 -9.18 5.41
C ASN A 85 18.58 -10.10 4.33
N TYR A 86 17.94 -10.18 3.16
CA TYR A 86 18.45 -10.98 2.04
C TYR A 86 19.79 -10.45 1.53
N SER A 87 19.92 -9.13 1.36
CA SER A 87 21.16 -8.48 0.94
C SER A 87 22.29 -8.72 1.95
N ALA A 88 22.00 -8.59 3.25
CA ALA A 88 22.97 -8.86 4.32
C ALA A 88 23.42 -10.33 4.33
N ALA A 89 22.48 -11.28 4.18
CA ALA A 89 22.78 -12.70 4.09
C ALA A 89 23.62 -13.02 2.84
N HIS A 90 23.26 -12.46 1.69
CA HIS A 90 24.00 -12.64 0.44
C HIS A 90 25.44 -12.10 0.55
N GLN A 91 25.62 -10.91 1.14
CA GLN A 91 26.96 -10.37 1.41
C GLN A 91 27.75 -11.19 2.44
N ALA A 92 27.09 -11.74 3.45
CA ALA A 92 27.73 -12.63 4.42
C ALA A 92 28.21 -13.93 3.76
N VAL A 93 27.42 -14.51 2.86
CA VAL A 93 27.82 -15.67 2.05
C VAL A 93 29.02 -15.33 1.17
N LEU A 94 28.98 -14.22 0.42
CA LEU A 94 30.11 -13.80 -0.41
C LEU A 94 31.40 -13.56 0.40
N ARG A 95 31.29 -12.97 1.60
CA ARG A 95 32.43 -12.80 2.51
C ARG A 95 32.93 -14.13 3.08
N GLY A 96 32.03 -15.06 3.39
CA GLY A 96 32.40 -16.40 3.89
C GLY A 96 33.12 -17.25 2.86
N TRP A 97 32.87 -17.02 1.57
CA TRP A 97 33.50 -17.75 0.46
C TRP A 97 34.79 -17.06 -0.04
N GLY A 98 35.00 -15.79 0.30
CA GLY A 98 36.21 -15.02 -0.01
C GLY A 98 37.23 -14.93 1.14
N ALA A 99 36.96 -15.57 2.28
CA ALA A 99 37.85 -15.64 3.44
C ALA A 99 38.65 -16.97 3.52
N ALA A 100 38.91 -17.59 2.36
CA ALA A 100 39.83 -18.72 2.22
C ALA A 100 41.02 -18.32 1.35
#